data_AF-C0BA92-F1
#
_entry.id   AF-C0BA92-F1
#
_cell.length_a   1.000
_cell.length_b   1.000
_cell.length_c   1.000
_cell.angle_alpha   90.00
_cell.angle_beta   90.00
_cell.angle_gamma   90.00
#
_symmetry.space_group_name_H-M   'P 1'
#
loop_
_entity.id
_entity.type
_entity.pdbx_description
1 polymer ?
#
loop_
_entity_poly.entity_id
_entity_poly.type
_entity_poly.pdbx_seq_one_letter_code
_entity_poly.pdbx_strand_id
1 'polypeptide(L)'
;MLQSIWMQCILCVGIRKTARNIQRRSFEILYQSVSLKAVRNRAWRKNCSAQEAFRHCLKRKKNLEMDVFYYKGDRYKDLKECCKQYGINVQSVHSYRFRNKDSDYDEAIDYIRKITKQRQFIWEDGSVYESINSLCRMKSISVSSVRDKARKKGMSLQEAAKYYIERNSYD
;
A
#
# COMPACT_ATOMS: atom_id res chain seq x y z
N MET A 1 17.77 64.20 21.09
CA MET A 1 17.56 63.70 19.70
C MET A 1 18.35 62.44 19.36
N LEU A 2 19.45 62.09 20.08
CA LEU A 2 20.28 60.91 19.78
C LEU A 2 19.81 59.57 20.38
N GLN A 3 18.89 59.57 21.36
CA GLN A 3 18.34 58.32 21.94
C GLN A 3 17.33 57.61 21.01
N SER A 4 16.68 58.33 20.10
CA SER A 4 15.64 57.78 19.23
C SER A 4 16.18 56.93 18.06
N ILE A 5 17.38 57.26 17.56
CA ILE A 5 18.01 56.57 16.42
C ILE A 5 18.63 55.23 16.86
N TRP A 6 19.17 55.16 18.09
CA TRP A 6 19.71 53.92 18.65
C TRP A 6 18.64 52.85 18.92
N MET A 7 17.45 53.25 19.39
CA MET A 7 16.31 52.33 19.56
C MET A 7 15.80 51.76 18.23
N GLN A 8 15.76 52.56 17.15
CA GLN A 8 15.35 52.09 15.83
C GLN A 8 16.37 51.10 15.22
N CYS A 9 17.68 51.32 15.43
CA CYS A 9 18.72 50.37 14.99
C CYS A 9 18.66 49.03 15.72
N ILE A 10 18.39 49.02 17.03
CA ILE A 10 18.27 47.79 17.83
C ILE A 10 17.02 46.99 17.42
N LEU A 11 15.89 47.66 17.20
CA LEU A 11 14.67 47.03 16.68
C LEU A 11 14.90 46.42 15.29
N CYS A 12 15.55 47.13 14.36
CA CYS A 12 15.87 46.59 13.03
C CYS A 12 16.83 45.38 13.06
N VAL A 13 17.87 45.40 13.90
CA VAL A 13 18.80 44.27 14.05
C VAL A 13 18.13 43.09 14.76
N GLY A 14 17.29 43.37 15.77
CA GLY A 14 16.46 42.39 16.46
C GLY A 14 15.51 41.69 15.50
N ILE A 15 14.72 42.45 14.73
CA ILE A 15 13.80 41.92 13.71
C ILE A 15 14.55 41.10 12.65
N ARG A 16 15.75 41.52 12.20
CA ARG A 16 16.59 40.74 11.25
C ARG A 16 17.19 39.47 11.86
N LYS A 17 17.49 39.44 13.16
CA LYS A 17 17.95 38.23 13.86
C LYS A 17 16.78 37.27 14.11
N THR A 18 15.62 37.79 14.49
CA THR A 18 14.39 37.01 14.69
C THR A 18 13.87 36.44 13.36
N ALA A 19 13.90 37.21 12.26
CA ALA A 19 13.55 36.74 10.92
C ALA A 19 14.51 35.65 10.41
N ARG A 20 15.82 35.81 10.62
CA ARG A 20 16.82 34.74 10.33
C ARG A 20 16.60 33.50 11.18
N ASN A 21 16.27 33.65 12.47
CA ASN A 21 15.98 32.52 13.35
C ASN A 21 14.66 31.83 13.00
N ILE A 22 13.61 32.57 12.59
CA ILE A 22 12.36 32.00 12.09
C ILE A 22 12.59 31.29 10.75
N GLN A 23 13.33 31.89 9.82
CA GLN A 23 13.72 31.21 8.58
C GLN A 23 14.56 29.96 8.85
N ARG A 24 15.50 30.01 9.79
CA ARG A 24 16.35 28.87 10.17
C ARG A 24 15.55 27.75 10.85
N ARG A 25 14.60 28.11 11.73
CA ARG A 25 13.70 27.15 12.41
C ARG A 25 12.68 26.54 11.44
N SER A 26 12.14 27.32 10.51
CA SER A 26 11.32 26.83 9.39
C SER A 26 12.12 25.92 8.45
N PHE A 27 13.40 26.23 8.23
CA PHE A 27 14.32 25.41 7.43
C PHE A 27 14.72 24.11 8.14
N GLU A 28 14.91 24.12 9.46
CA GLU A 28 15.17 22.93 10.29
C GLU A 28 13.95 22.00 10.37
N ILE A 29 12.73 22.55 10.49
CA ILE A 29 11.47 21.78 10.43
C ILE A 29 11.29 21.12 9.04
N LEU A 30 11.64 21.83 7.96
CA LEU A 30 11.67 21.27 6.60
C LEU A 30 12.72 20.16 6.45
N TYR A 31 13.88 20.29 7.08
CA TYR A 31 14.98 19.31 7.02
C TYR A 31 14.68 18.02 7.79
N GLN A 32 13.93 18.10 8.90
CA GLN A 32 13.44 16.93 9.62
C GLN A 32 12.40 16.12 8.85
N SER A 33 11.79 16.68 7.81
CA SER A 33 10.73 16.01 7.05
C SER A 33 11.23 15.00 6.00
N VAL A 34 12.47 15.11 5.52
CA VAL A 34 13.02 14.24 4.45
C VAL A 34 14.40 13.72 4.84
N SER A 35 14.59 12.39 4.80
CA SER A 35 15.89 11.79 5.12
C SER A 35 17.00 12.23 4.15
N LEU A 36 18.16 12.63 4.71
CA LEU A 36 19.39 12.91 3.97
C LEU A 36 19.80 11.77 3.01
N LYS A 37 19.60 10.51 3.42
CA LYS A 37 19.86 9.34 2.57
C LYS A 37 18.98 9.33 1.33
N ALA A 38 17.71 9.71 1.46
CA ALA A 38 16.78 9.77 0.35
C ALA A 38 17.17 10.85 -0.67
N VAL A 39 17.59 12.02 -0.18
CA VAL A 39 18.06 13.14 -1.02
C VAL A 39 19.32 12.75 -1.79
N ARG A 40 20.34 12.20 -1.12
CA ARG A 40 21.59 11.75 -1.76
C ARG A 40 21.33 10.71 -2.84
N ASN A 41 20.53 9.69 -2.52
CA ASN A 41 20.17 8.64 -3.48
C ASN A 41 19.43 9.19 -4.70
N ARG A 42 18.58 10.21 -4.50
CA ARG A 42 17.81 10.83 -5.58
C ARG A 42 18.70 11.71 -6.46
N ALA A 43 19.59 12.50 -5.87
CA ALA A 43 20.57 13.32 -6.58
C ALA A 43 21.44 12.45 -7.50
N TRP A 44 21.97 11.34 -6.98
CA TRP A 44 22.76 10.40 -7.77
C TRP A 44 21.94 9.76 -8.91
N ARG A 45 20.75 9.20 -8.61
CA ARG A 45 19.91 8.52 -9.62
C ARG A 45 19.40 9.44 -10.74
N LYS A 46 19.25 10.73 -10.46
CA LYS A 46 18.71 11.71 -11.42
C LYS A 46 19.78 12.63 -11.97
N ASN A 47 21.03 12.46 -11.56
CA ASN A 47 22.14 13.35 -11.86
C ASN A 47 21.75 14.83 -11.70
N CYS A 48 21.19 15.17 -10.54
CA CYS A 48 20.71 16.52 -10.24
C CYS A 48 21.28 17.05 -8.92
N SER A 49 21.13 18.37 -8.70
CA SER A 49 21.64 18.99 -7.48
C SER A 49 20.94 18.47 -6.22
N ALA A 50 21.60 18.57 -5.07
CA ALA A 50 21.00 18.20 -3.79
C ALA A 50 19.70 18.98 -3.49
N GLN A 51 19.63 20.24 -3.94
CA GLN A 51 18.44 21.08 -3.78
C GLN A 51 17.27 20.59 -4.64
N GLU A 52 17.51 20.24 -5.91
CA GLU A 52 16.47 19.67 -6.79
C GLU A 52 16.02 18.30 -6.28
N ALA A 53 16.97 17.46 -5.86
CA ALA A 53 16.67 16.17 -5.25
C ALA A 53 15.80 16.33 -3.99
N PHE A 54 16.11 17.32 -3.14
CA PHE A 54 15.30 17.64 -1.96
C PHE A 54 13.89 18.08 -2.34
N ARG A 55 13.73 18.98 -3.33
CA ARG A 55 12.41 19.40 -3.84
C ARG A 55 11.61 18.20 -4.36
N HIS A 56 12.24 17.29 -5.10
CA HIS A 56 11.60 16.06 -5.56
C HIS A 56 11.15 15.15 -4.40
N CYS A 57 12.00 14.97 -3.40
CA CYS A 57 11.67 14.16 -2.22
C CYS A 57 10.53 14.79 -1.40
N LEU A 58 10.52 16.11 -1.26
CA LEU A 58 9.47 16.85 -0.58
C LEU A 58 8.14 16.77 -1.34
N LYS A 59 8.15 16.97 -2.66
CA LYS A 59 6.96 16.80 -3.52
C LYS A 59 6.40 15.37 -3.40
N ARG A 60 7.28 14.36 -3.45
CA ARG A 60 6.88 12.96 -3.27
C ARG A 60 6.26 12.72 -1.90
N LYS A 61 6.84 13.27 -0.82
CA LYS A 61 6.31 13.12 0.53
C LYS A 61 4.94 13.80 0.69
N LYS A 62 4.78 15.03 0.20
CA LYS A 62 3.48 15.72 0.18
C LYS A 62 2.42 14.96 -0.60
N ASN A 63 2.77 14.41 -1.77
CA ASN A 63 1.85 13.57 -2.53
C ASN A 63 1.44 12.31 -1.74
N LEU A 64 2.38 11.67 -1.04
CA LEU A 64 2.08 10.51 -0.19
C LEU A 64 1.24 10.87 1.06
N GLU A 65 1.35 12.09 1.57
CA GLU A 65 0.54 12.60 2.68
C GLU A 65 -0.87 13.04 2.23
N MET A 66 -1.04 13.36 0.95
CA MET A 66 -2.31 13.78 0.35
C MET A 66 -3.11 12.67 -0.34
N ASP A 67 -2.50 11.53 -0.66
CA ASP A 67 -3.15 10.41 -1.38
C ASP A 67 -4.01 9.56 -0.43
N VAL A 68 -5.01 10.19 0.17
CA VAL A 68 -6.09 9.47 0.84
C VAL A 68 -6.90 8.76 -0.24
N PHE A 69 -7.03 7.44 -0.12
CA PHE A 69 -7.78 6.64 -1.08
C PHE A 69 -9.24 6.55 -0.64
N TYR A 70 -10.17 6.84 -1.53
CA TYR A 70 -11.60 6.71 -1.28
C TYR A 70 -12.18 5.59 -2.13
N TYR A 71 -13.10 4.83 -1.55
CA TYR A 71 -13.89 3.83 -2.26
C TYR A 71 -15.28 3.78 -1.64
N LYS A 72 -16.31 4.01 -2.46
CA LYS A 72 -17.73 4.08 -2.02
C LYS A 72 -17.99 5.04 -0.85
N GLY A 73 -17.23 6.13 -0.78
CA GLY A 73 -17.34 7.14 0.28
C GLY A 73 -16.53 6.82 1.55
N ASP A 74 -16.01 5.61 1.69
CA ASP A 74 -15.13 5.24 2.81
C ASP A 74 -13.70 5.70 2.57
N ARG A 75 -13.05 6.15 3.64
CA ARG A 75 -11.70 6.70 3.63
C ARG A 75 -10.67 5.64 4.03
N TYR A 76 -9.65 5.46 3.19
CA TYR A 76 -8.52 4.57 3.41
C TYR A 76 -7.19 5.33 3.31
N LYS A 77 -6.15 4.83 3.98
CA LYS A 77 -4.79 5.38 3.89
C LYS A 77 -4.22 5.24 2.49
N ASP A 78 -4.48 4.11 1.83
CA ASP A 78 -4.06 3.82 0.46
C ASP A 78 -4.93 2.69 -0.13
N LEU A 79 -4.76 2.43 -1.43
CA LEU A 79 -5.44 1.33 -2.13
C LEU A 79 -5.15 -0.04 -1.50
N LYS A 80 -3.95 -0.24 -0.93
CA LYS A 80 -3.56 -1.53 -0.35
C LYS A 80 -4.35 -1.81 0.92
N GLU A 81 -4.56 -0.80 1.75
CA GLU A 81 -5.44 -0.89 2.91
C GLU A 81 -6.89 -1.18 2.48
N CYS A 82 -7.42 -0.46 1.50
CA CYS A 82 -8.75 -0.72 0.95
C CYS A 82 -8.88 -2.17 0.47
N CYS A 83 -7.93 -2.65 -0.34
CA CYS A 83 -7.94 -4.03 -0.85
C CYS A 83 -7.89 -5.07 0.29
N LYS A 84 -7.09 -4.81 1.34
CA LYS A 84 -6.98 -5.69 2.51
C LYS A 84 -8.32 -5.81 3.24
N GLN A 85 -9.03 -4.70 3.43
CA GLN A 85 -10.34 -4.69 4.11
C GLN A 85 -11.38 -5.58 3.42
N TYR A 86 -11.33 -5.67 2.09
CA TYR A 86 -12.23 -6.53 1.32
C TYR A 86 -11.66 -7.90 0.96
N GLY A 87 -10.48 -8.27 1.46
CA GLY A 87 -9.85 -9.56 1.18
C GLY A 87 -9.50 -9.76 -0.31
N ILE A 88 -9.18 -8.69 -1.03
CA ILE A 88 -8.83 -8.75 -2.46
C ILE A 88 -7.35 -8.40 -2.70
N ASN A 89 -6.80 -8.93 -3.80
CA ASN A 89 -5.41 -8.67 -4.17
C ASN A 89 -5.27 -7.35 -4.93
N VAL A 90 -4.46 -6.43 -4.41
CA VAL A 90 -4.17 -5.12 -5.03
C VAL A 90 -3.58 -5.24 -6.43
N GLN A 91 -2.78 -6.28 -6.70
CA GLN A 91 -2.23 -6.52 -8.03
C GLN A 91 -3.32 -6.87 -9.04
N SER A 92 -4.36 -7.58 -8.62
CA SER A 92 -5.50 -7.89 -9.48
C SER A 92 -6.27 -6.63 -9.88
N VAL A 93 -6.41 -5.67 -8.96
CA VAL A 93 -7.00 -4.35 -9.24
C VAL A 93 -6.15 -3.60 -10.27
N HIS A 94 -4.83 -3.52 -10.07
CA HIS A 94 -3.93 -2.90 -11.04
C HIS A 94 -3.96 -3.59 -12.42
N SER A 95 -3.97 -4.93 -12.45
CA SER A 95 -4.06 -5.69 -13.71
C SER A 95 -5.39 -5.49 -14.43
N TYR A 96 -6.50 -5.32 -13.71
CA TYR A 96 -7.78 -4.96 -14.31
C TYR A 96 -7.69 -3.59 -14.98
N ARG A 97 -7.22 -2.57 -14.26
CA ARG A 97 -7.08 -1.21 -14.80
C ARG A 97 -6.09 -1.10 -15.94
N PHE A 98 -5.02 -1.89 -15.92
CA PHE A 98 -4.07 -1.95 -17.03
C PHE A 98 -4.72 -2.42 -18.33
N ARG A 99 -5.66 -3.38 -18.24
CA ARG A 99 -6.42 -3.90 -19.40
C ARG A 99 -7.61 -3.01 -19.78
N ASN A 100 -8.18 -2.30 -18.82
CA ASN A 100 -9.34 -1.42 -18.98
C ASN A 100 -8.94 0.02 -18.62
N LYS A 101 -8.29 0.72 -19.56
CA LYS A 101 -7.64 2.02 -19.28
C LYS A 101 -8.62 3.10 -18.81
N ASP A 102 -9.87 3.01 -19.26
CA ASP A 102 -10.92 3.97 -18.91
C ASP A 102 -11.60 3.66 -17.57
N SER A 103 -11.28 2.52 -16.94
CA SER A 103 -11.85 2.16 -15.65
C SER A 103 -11.22 2.92 -14.48
N ASP A 104 -12.08 3.32 -13.56
CA ASP A 104 -11.67 3.87 -12.28
C ASP A 104 -11.33 2.74 -11.27
N TYR A 105 -10.95 3.13 -10.05
CA TYR A 105 -10.64 2.16 -9.01
C TYR A 105 -11.87 1.53 -8.38
N ASP A 106 -13.01 2.21 -8.34
CA ASP A 106 -14.25 1.69 -7.76
C ASP A 106 -14.78 0.54 -8.61
N GLU A 107 -14.84 0.73 -9.93
CA GLU A 107 -15.19 -0.30 -10.91
C GLU A 107 -14.23 -1.50 -10.84
N ALA A 108 -12.93 -1.24 -10.76
CA ALA A 108 -11.93 -2.29 -10.67
C ALA A 108 -12.06 -3.09 -9.37
N ILE A 109 -12.24 -2.43 -8.23
CA ILE A 109 -12.44 -3.08 -6.94
C ILE A 109 -13.74 -3.88 -6.95
N ASP A 110 -14.84 -3.32 -7.46
CA ASP A 110 -16.13 -4.01 -7.55
C ASP A 110 -16.05 -5.28 -8.40
N TYR A 111 -15.41 -5.19 -9.56
CA TYR A 111 -15.18 -6.34 -10.42
C TYR A 111 -14.36 -7.42 -9.72
N ILE A 112 -13.23 -7.04 -9.10
CA ILE A 112 -12.38 -8.00 -8.39
C ILE A 112 -13.12 -8.65 -7.21
N ARG A 113 -13.89 -7.88 -6.43
CA ARG A 113 -14.73 -8.41 -5.34
C ARG A 113 -15.75 -9.42 -5.87
N LYS A 114 -16.42 -9.11 -6.99
CA LYS A 114 -17.40 -10.00 -7.63
C LYS A 114 -16.77 -11.32 -8.03
N ILE A 115 -15.63 -11.31 -8.74
CA ILE A 115 -14.98 -12.54 -9.19
C ILE A 115 -14.36 -13.33 -8.02
N THR A 116 -13.85 -12.65 -6.98
CA THR A 116 -13.31 -13.32 -5.79
C THR A 116 -14.42 -14.08 -5.08
N LYS A 117 -15.60 -13.46 -4.91
CA LYS A 117 -16.77 -14.12 -4.32
C LYS A 117 -17.22 -15.34 -5.14
N GLN A 118 -17.25 -15.22 -6.47
CA GLN A 118 -17.64 -16.32 -7.36
C GLN A 118 -16.65 -17.49 -7.38
N ARG A 119 -15.37 -17.25 -7.06
CA ARG A 119 -14.31 -18.26 -7.09
C ARG A 119 -14.05 -18.91 -5.73
N GLN A 120 -14.83 -18.54 -4.71
CA GLN A 120 -14.76 -19.17 -3.41
C GLN A 120 -15.03 -20.66 -3.51
N PHE A 121 -14.34 -21.41 -2.67
CA PHE A 121 -14.46 -22.84 -2.57
C PHE A 121 -15.24 -23.18 -1.30
N ILE A 122 -16.44 -23.71 -1.47
CA ILE A 122 -17.31 -24.11 -0.36
C ILE A 122 -17.02 -25.57 -0.03
N TRP A 123 -16.83 -25.88 1.24
CA TRP A 123 -16.60 -27.22 1.75
C TRP A 123 -17.91 -27.90 2.16
N GLU A 124 -17.87 -29.22 2.39
CA GLU A 124 -19.05 -30.04 2.71
C GLU A 124 -19.77 -29.58 3.99
N ASP A 125 -19.03 -29.04 4.96
CA ASP A 125 -19.56 -28.51 6.23
C ASP A 125 -20.09 -27.06 6.13
N GLY A 126 -20.10 -26.48 4.93
CA GLY A 126 -20.48 -25.09 4.69
C GLY A 126 -19.35 -24.08 4.90
N SER A 127 -18.15 -24.50 5.31
CA SER A 127 -17.00 -23.62 5.43
C SER A 127 -16.58 -23.05 4.08
N VAL A 128 -16.29 -21.75 4.03
CA VAL A 128 -15.90 -21.05 2.79
C VAL A 128 -14.41 -20.76 2.80
N TYR A 129 -13.75 -21.16 1.72
CA TYR A 129 -12.32 -20.96 1.49
C TYR A 129 -12.11 -20.06 0.27
N GLU A 130 -11.01 -19.32 0.22
CA GLU A 130 -10.64 -18.52 -0.96
C GLU A 130 -10.45 -19.39 -2.21
N SER A 131 -9.98 -20.63 -2.02
CA SER A 131 -9.78 -21.63 -3.07
C SER A 131 -9.52 -23.02 -2.46
N ILE A 132 -9.48 -24.06 -3.30
CA ILE A 132 -8.97 -25.38 -2.87
C ILE A 132 -7.54 -25.27 -2.31
N ASN A 133 -6.71 -24.35 -2.80
CA ASN A 133 -5.34 -24.17 -2.31
C ASN A 133 -5.30 -23.61 -0.89
N SER A 134 -6.26 -22.77 -0.50
CA SER A 134 -6.35 -22.28 0.88
C SER A 134 -6.87 -23.38 1.82
N LEU A 135 -7.82 -24.20 1.38
CA LEU A 135 -8.22 -25.41 2.12
C LEU A 135 -6.99 -26.30 2.38
N CYS A 136 -6.27 -26.66 1.31
CA CYS A 136 -5.13 -27.56 1.44
C CYS A 136 -4.06 -27.03 2.39
N ARG A 137 -3.76 -25.73 2.34
CA ARG A 137 -2.82 -25.09 3.27
C ARG A 137 -3.32 -25.12 4.71
N MET A 138 -4.61 -24.85 4.94
CA MET A 138 -5.19 -24.86 6.28
C MET A 138 -5.23 -26.27 6.88
N LYS A 139 -5.52 -27.29 6.07
CA LYS A 139 -5.56 -28.69 6.48
C LYS A 139 -4.19 -29.39 6.40
N SER A 140 -3.13 -28.64 6.10
CA SER A 140 -1.76 -29.17 5.96
C SER A 140 -1.63 -30.34 4.98
N ILE A 141 -2.38 -30.32 3.88
CA ILE A 141 -2.32 -31.31 2.79
C ILE A 141 -1.69 -30.72 1.53
N SER A 142 -1.08 -31.59 0.72
CA SER A 142 -0.42 -31.17 -0.52
C SER A 142 -1.42 -30.89 -1.65
N VAL A 143 -1.40 -29.65 -2.16
CA VAL A 143 -2.22 -29.23 -3.32
C VAL A 143 -1.91 -30.07 -4.56
N SER A 144 -0.64 -30.41 -4.82
CA SER A 144 -0.26 -31.21 -5.98
C SER A 144 -0.82 -32.62 -5.88
N SER A 145 -0.73 -33.25 -4.70
CA SER A 145 -1.27 -34.58 -4.46
C SER A 145 -2.78 -34.64 -4.65
N VAL A 146 -3.52 -33.63 -4.15
CA VAL A 146 -4.98 -33.52 -4.36
C VAL A 146 -5.31 -33.44 -5.85
N ARG A 147 -4.64 -32.56 -6.61
CA ARG A 147 -4.87 -32.39 -8.05
C ARG A 147 -4.52 -33.64 -8.84
N ASP A 148 -3.42 -34.29 -8.52
CA ASP A 148 -3.00 -35.52 -9.18
C ASP A 148 -3.96 -36.68 -8.91
N LYS A 149 -4.45 -36.81 -7.68
CA LYS A 149 -5.46 -37.82 -7.32
C LYS A 149 -6.76 -37.59 -8.10
N ALA A 150 -7.26 -36.34 -8.09
CA ALA A 150 -8.45 -35.95 -8.85
C ALA A 150 -8.32 -36.32 -10.32
N ARG A 151 -7.21 -35.93 -10.96
CA ARG A 151 -6.93 -36.25 -12.37
C ARG A 151 -6.80 -37.75 -12.64
N LYS A 152 -6.02 -38.48 -11.84
CA LYS A 152 -5.74 -39.92 -12.06
C LYS A 152 -6.95 -40.81 -11.82
N LYS A 153 -7.87 -40.39 -10.96
CA LYS A 153 -9.06 -41.16 -10.58
C LYS A 153 -10.35 -40.63 -11.17
N GLY A 154 -10.30 -39.54 -11.93
CA GLY A 154 -11.49 -38.92 -12.52
C GLY A 154 -12.49 -38.41 -11.49
N MET A 155 -12.00 -37.98 -10.31
CA MET A 155 -12.84 -37.50 -9.20
C MET A 155 -12.72 -35.99 -9.02
N SER A 156 -13.64 -35.39 -8.27
CA SER A 156 -13.60 -33.97 -7.94
C SER A 156 -12.42 -33.62 -7.03
N LEU A 157 -12.04 -32.34 -7.01
CA LEU A 157 -11.03 -31.84 -6.08
C LEU A 157 -11.47 -31.94 -4.61
N GLN A 158 -12.79 -31.89 -4.35
CA GLN A 158 -13.35 -32.07 -3.00
C GLN A 158 -13.12 -33.49 -2.49
N GLU A 159 -13.54 -34.49 -3.27
CA GLU A 159 -13.34 -35.91 -2.93
C GLU A 159 -11.85 -36.24 -2.75
N ALA A 160 -11.01 -35.74 -3.65
CA ALA A 160 -9.57 -35.93 -3.55
C ALA A 160 -8.98 -35.29 -2.28
N ALA A 161 -9.42 -34.09 -1.89
CA ALA A 161 -8.97 -33.43 -0.67
C ALA A 161 -9.46 -34.17 0.58
N LYS A 162 -10.72 -34.61 0.60
CA LYS A 162 -11.33 -35.37 1.71
C LYS A 162 -10.52 -36.63 2.02
N TYR A 163 -10.15 -37.38 0.99
CA TYR A 163 -9.29 -38.56 1.14
C TYR A 163 -7.98 -38.28 1.90
N TYR A 164 -7.30 -37.16 1.62
CA TYR A 164 -6.05 -36.82 2.31
C TYR A 164 -6.28 -36.25 3.71
N ILE A 165 -7.39 -35.53 3.93
CA ILE A 165 -7.75 -35.04 5.27
C ILE A 165 -8.04 -36.22 6.21
N GLU A 166 -8.83 -37.19 5.76
CA GLU A 166 -9.17 -38.39 6.53
C GLU A 166 -7.94 -39.27 6.75
N ARG A 167 -7.04 -39.39 5.76
CA ARG A 167 -5.78 -40.11 5.95
C ARG A 167 -4.90 -39.48 7.04
N ASN A 168 -4.79 -38.16 7.07
CA ASN A 168 -3.98 -37.43 8.05
C ASN A 168 -4.57 -37.47 9.48
N SER A 169 -5.84 -37.84 9.67
CA SER A 169 -6.44 -37.91 11.01
C SER A 169 -6.14 -39.20 11.78
N TYR A 170 -5.50 -40.18 11.15
CA TYR A 170 -5.11 -41.45 11.78
C TYR A 170 -3.61 -41.54 12.13
N ASP A 171 -2.84 -40.50 11.80
CA ASP A 171 -1.43 -40.32 12.17
C ASP A 171 -1.31 -39.38 13.39
#